data_AF-A0A7C3DEV0-F1
#
_entry.id   AF-A0A7C3DEV0-F1
#
_cell.length_a   1.000
_cell.length_b   1.000
_cell.length_c   1.000
_cell.angle_alpha   90.00
_cell.angle_beta   90.00
_cell.angle_gamma   90.00
#
_symmetry.space_group_name_H-M   'P 1'
#
loop_
_entity.id
_entity.type
_entity.pdbx_description
1 polymer ?
#
loop_
_entity_poly.entity_id
_entity_poly.type
_entity_poly.pdbx_seq_one_letter_code
_entity_poly.pdbx_strand_id
1 'polypeptide(L)'
;MPVPQQQAPPAPAAHYALLWEPSAGAQIAAGIDSVVHDDWRWAGRRAELRFRLDETRGVQFEAVLVVPDEFLRAGGRRIEVRINGRTLGAIPADRPGYQVWKQPVPADWLSGGEAVIVELAADAEWLQGNERRGYMLSSAGFTL
;
A
#
# COMPACT_ATOMS: atom_id res chain seq x y z
N MET A 1 10.84 12.31 -36.78
CA MET A 1 9.63 12.61 -36.01
C MET A 1 9.59 11.64 -34.83
N PRO A 2 9.88 12.07 -33.59
CA PRO A 2 9.64 11.22 -32.43
C PRO A 2 8.13 11.07 -32.21
N VAL A 3 7.66 9.84 -32.04
CA VAL A 3 6.28 9.55 -31.67
C VAL A 3 5.93 10.25 -30.35
N PRO A 4 4.79 10.94 -30.23
CA PRO A 4 4.31 11.40 -28.94
C PRO A 4 4.17 10.18 -28.03
N GLN A 5 4.87 10.20 -26.89
CA GLN A 5 4.61 9.23 -25.83
C GLN A 5 3.14 9.42 -25.44
N GLN A 6 2.28 8.47 -25.85
CA GLN A 6 0.92 8.39 -25.37
C GLN A 6 1.01 8.22 -23.85
N GLN A 7 0.84 9.32 -23.12
CA GLN A 7 0.52 9.29 -21.71
C GLN A 7 -0.70 8.38 -21.60
N ALA A 8 -0.53 7.22 -20.98
CA ALA A 8 -1.66 6.35 -20.67
C ALA A 8 -2.73 7.21 -19.99
N PRO A 9 -4.01 7.08 -20.36
CA PRO A 9 -5.06 7.81 -19.68
C PRO A 9 -4.91 7.60 -18.16
N PRO A 10 -5.15 8.62 -17.33
CA PRO A 10 -5.10 8.45 -15.88
C PRO A 10 -6.00 7.27 -15.56
N ALA A 11 -5.40 6.20 -15.04
CA ALA A 11 -6.11 5.00 -14.73
C ALA A 11 -7.31 5.34 -13.83
N PRO A 12 -8.43 4.60 -13.96
CA PRO A 12 -9.61 4.86 -13.18
C PRO A 12 -9.23 4.93 -11.69
N ALA A 13 -9.71 6.00 -11.06
CA ALA A 13 -9.53 6.29 -9.66
C ALA A 13 -10.21 5.20 -8.82
N ALA A 14 -9.54 4.07 -8.63
CA ALA A 14 -10.00 3.05 -7.72
C ALA A 14 -9.74 3.57 -6.30
N HIS A 15 -10.74 3.44 -5.43
CA HIS A 15 -10.59 3.69 -3.99
C HIS A 15 -9.90 2.51 -3.29
N TYR A 16 -9.80 1.37 -3.96
CA TYR A 16 -9.25 0.12 -3.45
C TYR A 16 -8.41 -0.58 -4.51
N ALA A 17 -7.26 -1.13 -4.11
CA ALA A 17 -6.33 -1.83 -4.98
C ALA A 17 -6.21 -3.30 -4.55
N LEU A 18 -6.52 -4.20 -5.48
CA LEU A 18 -6.22 -5.63 -5.37
C LEU A 18 -4.90 -5.90 -6.07
N LEU A 19 -3.82 -6.12 -5.32
CA LEU A 19 -2.46 -6.08 -5.86
C LEU A 19 -2.17 -7.23 -6.85
N TRP A 20 -2.93 -8.32 -6.81
CA TRP A 20 -2.86 -9.38 -7.80
C TRP A 20 -3.40 -8.95 -9.18
N GLU A 21 -4.26 -7.93 -9.26
CA GLU A 21 -4.80 -7.45 -10.52
C GLU A 21 -3.75 -6.61 -11.28
N PRO A 22 -3.64 -6.77 -12.61
CA PRO A 22 -2.77 -5.93 -13.43
C PRO A 22 -3.09 -4.43 -13.32
N SER A 23 -4.37 -4.10 -13.13
CA SER A 23 -4.87 -2.73 -12.96
C SER A 23 -4.30 -2.04 -11.71
N ALA A 24 -3.91 -2.79 -10.67
CA ALA A 24 -3.38 -2.24 -9.42
C ALA A 24 -2.07 -1.45 -9.60
N GLY A 25 -1.35 -1.70 -10.70
CA GLY A 25 -0.14 -0.93 -11.05
C GLY A 25 -0.41 0.58 -11.17
N ALA A 26 -1.64 0.97 -11.46
CA ALA A 26 -2.06 2.37 -11.50
C ALA A 26 -2.05 3.08 -10.14
N GLN A 27 -2.29 2.33 -9.06
CA GLN A 27 -2.31 2.86 -7.70
C GLN A 27 -0.93 2.78 -7.05
N ILE A 28 -0.03 1.91 -7.53
CA ILE A 28 1.33 1.79 -7.01
C ILE A 28 2.16 3.01 -7.45
N ALA A 29 2.50 3.86 -6.50
CA ALA A 29 3.37 5.02 -6.72
C ALA A 29 4.85 4.65 -6.53
N ALA A 30 5.18 3.86 -5.50
CA ALA A 30 6.56 3.44 -5.24
C ALA A 30 6.65 2.24 -4.28
N GLY A 31 7.80 1.55 -4.29
CA GLY A 31 8.22 0.64 -3.23
C GLY A 31 7.46 -0.69 -3.12
N ILE A 32 6.67 -1.01 -4.15
CA ILE A 32 6.00 -2.29 -4.33
C ILE A 32 6.48 -2.87 -5.65
N ASP A 33 6.83 -4.15 -5.65
CA ASP A 33 7.34 -4.84 -6.82
C ASP A 33 6.28 -4.93 -7.92
N SER A 34 6.72 -5.02 -9.16
CA SER A 34 5.83 -5.21 -10.32
C SER A 34 5.39 -6.66 -10.51
N VAL A 35 6.14 -7.61 -9.93
CA VAL A 35 5.89 -9.04 -10.04
C VAL A 35 4.86 -9.47 -9.00
N VAL A 36 3.83 -10.18 -9.44
CA VAL A 36 2.85 -10.84 -8.57
C VAL A 36 3.37 -12.22 -8.20
N HIS A 37 3.37 -12.52 -6.91
CA HIS A 37 3.69 -13.81 -6.33
C HIS A 37 2.38 -14.40 -5.78
N ASP A 38 1.81 -15.35 -6.52
CA ASP A 38 0.45 -15.88 -6.30
C ASP A 38 -0.59 -14.75 -6.33
N ASP A 39 -0.97 -14.22 -5.16
CA ASP A 39 -1.94 -13.13 -4.99
C ASP A 39 -1.36 -11.89 -4.27
N TRP A 40 -0.04 -11.85 -4.11
CA TRP A 40 0.66 -10.81 -3.35
C TRP A 40 1.73 -10.10 -4.18
N ARG A 41 2.08 -8.88 -3.76
CA ARG A 41 3.31 -8.22 -4.20
C ARG A 41 4.21 -7.91 -3.03
N TRP A 42 5.50 -8.01 -3.25
CA TRP A 42 6.49 -7.61 -2.27
C TRP A 42 6.50 -6.09 -2.12
N ALA A 43 6.54 -5.64 -0.88
CA ALA A 43 6.78 -4.27 -0.50
C ALA A 43 8.10 -4.17 0.25
N GLY A 44 8.90 -3.15 -0.06
CA GLY A 44 10.10 -2.83 0.69
C GLY A 44 9.80 -2.11 2.00
N ARG A 45 10.80 -1.41 2.54
CA ARG A 45 10.62 -0.62 3.76
C ARG A 45 9.56 0.48 3.65
N ARG A 46 9.36 1.04 2.47
CA ARG A 46 8.38 2.12 2.23
C ARG A 46 7.64 1.82 0.94
N ALA A 47 6.36 1.52 1.06
CA ALA A 47 5.44 1.43 -0.06
C ALA A 47 4.54 2.67 -0.11
N GLU A 48 4.29 3.16 -1.32
CA GLU A 48 3.43 4.30 -1.56
C GLU A 48 2.35 3.93 -2.58
N LEU A 49 1.10 4.19 -2.21
CA LEU A 49 -0.08 3.99 -3.03
C LEU A 49 -0.81 5.33 -3.20
N ARG A 50 -1.43 5.50 -4.37
CA ARG A 50 -2.20 6.69 -4.72
C ARG A 50 -3.61 6.29 -5.10
N PHE A 51 -4.57 6.83 -4.36
CA PHE A 51 -5.99 6.63 -4.59
C PHE A 51 -6.66 7.97 -4.91
N ARG A 52 -7.91 7.92 -5.36
CA ARG A 52 -8.78 9.10 -5.43
C ARG A 52 -10.17 8.67 -4.97
N LEU A 53 -10.78 9.50 -4.14
CA LEU A 53 -12.04 9.23 -3.45
C LEU A 53 -13.04 10.32 -3.81
N ASP A 54 -14.26 9.93 -4.20
CA ASP A 54 -15.36 10.88 -4.37
C ASP A 54 -16.08 11.14 -3.04
N GLU A 55 -16.34 10.07 -2.28
CA GLU A 55 -16.89 10.15 -0.92
C GLU A 55 -15.78 10.02 0.12
N THR A 56 -15.81 10.89 1.13
CA THR A 56 -14.78 11.00 2.17
C THR A 56 -15.34 10.87 3.59
N ARG A 57 -16.66 10.85 3.74
CA ARG A 57 -17.31 10.68 5.05
C ARG A 57 -17.43 9.21 5.41
N GLY A 58 -17.04 8.90 6.65
CA GLY A 58 -17.18 7.56 7.22
C GLY A 58 -16.22 6.52 6.64
N VAL A 59 -15.27 6.94 5.80
CA VAL A 59 -14.35 6.01 5.14
C VAL A 59 -13.34 5.43 6.12
N GLN A 60 -13.00 4.17 5.90
CA GLN A 60 -12.01 3.42 6.65
C GLN A 60 -10.91 2.98 5.69
N PHE A 61 -9.67 3.09 6.12
CA PHE A 61 -8.56 2.50 5.39
C PHE A 61 -8.39 1.04 5.84
N GLU A 62 -8.26 0.16 4.87
CA GLU A 62 -8.02 -1.27 5.06
C GLU A 62 -6.74 -1.67 4.32
N ALA A 63 -5.92 -2.48 4.97
CA ALA A 63 -4.78 -3.16 4.36
C ALA A 63 -4.79 -4.63 4.73
N VAL A 64 -4.60 -5.46 3.71
CA VAL A 64 -4.46 -6.92 3.83
C VAL A 64 -3.04 -7.28 3.41
N LEU A 65 -2.28 -7.81 4.35
CA LEU A 65 -0.87 -8.12 4.15
C LEU A 65 -0.46 -9.41 4.85
N VAL A 66 0.72 -9.90 4.50
CA VAL A 66 1.40 -10.99 5.17
C VAL A 66 2.71 -10.48 5.74
N VAL A 67 2.93 -10.74 7.03
CA VAL A 67 4.21 -10.50 7.72
C VAL A 67 5.06 -11.76 7.60
N PRO A 68 6.23 -11.72 6.93
CA PRO A 68 7.11 -12.87 6.79
C PRO A 68 7.95 -13.09 8.05
N ASP A 69 8.38 -14.33 8.30
CA ASP A 69 9.28 -14.66 9.41
C ASP A 69 10.61 -13.87 9.33
N GLU A 70 11.14 -13.67 8.13
CA GLU A 70 12.38 -12.94 7.89
C GLU A 70 12.27 -11.47 8.31
N PHE A 71 11.09 -10.85 8.19
CA PHE A 71 10.84 -9.49 8.65
C PHE A 71 11.06 -9.38 10.17
N LEU A 72 10.50 -10.34 10.91
CA LEU A 72 10.64 -10.39 12.36
C LEU A 72 12.08 -10.69 12.79
N ARG A 73 12.75 -11.62 12.08
CA ARG A 73 14.17 -11.92 12.31
C ARG A 73 15.08 -10.73 12.03
N ALA A 74 14.71 -9.88 11.07
CA ALA A 74 15.40 -8.62 10.79
C ALA A 74 15.11 -7.52 11.84
N GLY A 75 14.30 -7.81 12.85
CA GLY A 75 13.96 -6.88 13.93
C GLY A 75 12.72 -6.04 13.66
N GLY A 76 11.95 -6.36 12.62
CA GLY A 76 10.69 -5.68 12.30
C GLY A 76 9.63 -5.89 13.36
N ARG A 77 8.92 -4.83 13.71
CA ARG A 77 7.90 -4.83 14.78
C ARG A 77 6.58 -4.21 14.34
N ARG A 78 6.59 -3.35 13.32
CA ARG A 78 5.38 -2.69 12.83
C ARG A 78 5.52 -2.11 11.44
N ILE A 79 4.37 -1.89 10.82
CA ILE A 79 4.23 -1.14 9.56
C ILE A 79 3.36 0.07 9.85
N GLU A 80 3.93 1.26 9.84
CA GLU A 80 3.22 2.51 10.06
C GLU A 80 2.40 2.88 8.82
N VAL A 81 1.15 3.25 9.01
CA VAL A 81 0.23 3.66 7.94
C VAL A 81 0.03 5.17 8.03
N ARG A 82 0.33 5.87 6.93
CA ARG A 82 0.13 7.31 6.82
C ARG A 82 -0.77 7.63 5.65
N ILE A 83 -1.65 8.61 5.84
CA ILE A 83 -2.57 9.13 4.82
C ILE A 83 -2.26 10.61 4.64
N ASN A 84 -1.91 11.02 3.42
CA ASN A 84 -1.49 12.39 3.10
C ASN A 84 -0.40 12.92 4.06
N GLY A 85 0.56 12.06 4.41
CA GLY A 85 1.66 12.36 5.33
C GLY A 85 1.31 12.35 6.83
N ARG A 86 0.05 12.09 7.19
CA ARG A 86 -0.42 12.02 8.59
C ARG A 86 -0.52 10.57 9.05
N THR A 87 -0.01 10.27 10.25
CA THR A 87 -0.01 8.90 10.79
C THR A 87 -1.40 8.49 11.24
N LEU A 88 -2.00 7.50 10.56
CA LEU A 88 -3.27 6.90 10.91
C LEU A 88 -3.13 5.89 12.06
N GLY A 89 -2.04 5.13 12.04
CA GLY A 89 -1.75 4.10 13.03
C GLY A 89 -0.61 3.20 12.56
N ALA A 90 -0.49 2.04 13.19
CA ALA A 90 0.50 1.03 12.80
C ALA A 90 -0.09 -0.37 12.87
N ILE A 91 0.29 -1.19 11.89
CA ILE A 91 -0.01 -2.62 11.82
C ILE A 91 1.05 -3.34 12.66
N PRO A 92 0.69 -3.97 13.79
CA PRO A 92 1.67 -4.66 14.62
C PRO A 92 2.20 -5.91 13.92
N ALA A 93 3.50 -6.15 14.00
CA ALA A 93 4.14 -7.35 13.46
C ALA A 93 4.61 -8.23 14.62
N ASP A 94 3.68 -8.69 15.45
CA ASP A 94 4.02 -9.50 16.63
C ASP A 94 4.27 -10.97 16.28
N ARG A 95 3.72 -11.42 15.14
CA ARG A 95 3.81 -12.81 14.65
C ARG A 95 3.77 -12.85 13.13
N PRO A 96 4.38 -13.88 12.50
CA PRO A 96 4.31 -14.04 11.07
C PRO A 96 2.90 -14.46 10.63
N GLY A 97 2.60 -14.24 9.36
CA GLY A 97 1.37 -14.66 8.70
C GLY A 97 0.46 -13.50 8.31
N TYR A 98 -0.76 -13.88 7.97
CA TYR A 98 -1.77 -12.99 7.41
C TYR A 98 -2.34 -12.02 8.44
N GLN A 99 -2.49 -10.77 8.03
CA GLN A 99 -3.06 -9.69 8.82
C GLN A 99 -4.05 -8.87 7.99
N VAL A 100 -5.21 -8.59 8.59
CA VAL A 100 -6.15 -7.59 8.11
C VAL A 100 -6.13 -6.46 9.12
N TRP A 101 -5.84 -5.26 8.64
CA TRP A 101 -5.84 -4.07 9.47
C TRP A 101 -6.79 -3.05 8.89
N LYS A 102 -7.70 -2.55 9.73
CA LYS A 102 -8.71 -1.58 9.34
C LYS A 102 -8.80 -0.47 10.38
N GLN A 103 -8.81 0.78 9.94
CA GLN A 103 -8.97 1.94 10.81
C GLN A 103 -9.82 3.04 10.15
N PRO A 104 -10.66 3.76 10.92
CA PRO A 104 -11.38 4.92 10.42
C PRO A 104 -10.42 6.06 10.08
N VAL A 105 -10.59 6.69 8.92
CA VAL A 105 -9.80 7.84 8.51
C VAL A 105 -10.57 9.11 8.86
N PRO A 106 -9.97 10.07 9.58
CA PRO A 106 -10.63 11.35 9.83
C PRO A 106 -10.97 12.06 8.52
N ALA A 107 -12.21 12.52 8.38
CA ALA A 107 -12.69 13.14 7.15
C ALA A 107 -11.86 14.38 6.77
N ASP A 108 -11.35 15.13 7.76
CA ASP A 108 -10.51 16.32 7.56
C ASP A 108 -9.13 16.02 6.95
N TRP A 109 -8.79 14.75 6.73
CA TRP A 109 -7.55 14.32 6.07
C TRP A 109 -7.75 14.08 4.57
N LEU A 110 -9.00 14.04 4.12
CA LEU A 110 -9.40 13.65 2.79
C LEU A 110 -10.14 14.80 2.11
N SER A 111 -9.74 15.10 0.88
CA SER A 111 -10.43 16.04 0.01
C SER A 111 -11.02 15.25 -1.15
N GLY A 112 -12.34 15.32 -1.34
CA GLY A 112 -13.01 14.65 -2.46
C GLY A 112 -12.43 15.09 -3.81
N GLY A 113 -12.20 14.12 -4.71
CA GLY A 113 -11.63 14.35 -6.04
C GLY A 113 -10.11 14.58 -6.10
N GLU A 114 -9.47 14.86 -4.96
CA GLU A 114 -8.02 14.96 -4.89
C GLU A 114 -7.37 13.58 -4.76
N ALA A 115 -6.08 13.53 -5.11
CA ALA A 115 -5.31 12.31 -4.91
C ALA A 115 -4.96 12.15 -3.43
N VAL A 116 -5.22 10.96 -2.91
CA VAL A 116 -4.88 10.56 -1.55
C VAL A 116 -3.66 9.67 -1.62
N ILE A 117 -2.59 10.08 -0.93
CA ILE A 117 -1.35 9.31 -0.84
C ILE A 117 -1.38 8.49 0.44
N VAL A 118 -1.19 7.18 0.28
CA VAL A 118 -1.08 6.23 1.36
C VAL A 118 0.35 5.72 1.40
N GLU A 119 0.99 5.85 2.56
CA GLU A 119 2.31 5.30 2.81
C GLU A 119 2.21 4.18 3.83
N LEU A 120 2.80 3.03 3.51
CA LEU A 120 3.00 1.92 4.44
C LEU A 120 4.51 1.77 4.69
N ALA A 121 4.96 2.22 5.85
CA ALA A 121 6.36 2.31 6.24
C ALA A 121 6.70 1.22 7.28
N ALA A 122 7.39 0.18 6.84
CA ALA A 122 7.92 -0.85 7.72
C ALA A 122 9.15 -0.34 8.48
N ASP A 123 9.32 -0.79 9.73
CA ASP A 123 10.46 -0.39 10.56
C ASP A 123 11.73 -1.19 10.27
N ALA A 124 11.60 -2.33 9.59
CA ALA A 124 12.71 -3.15 9.10
C ALA A 124 12.54 -3.52 7.61
N GLU A 125 13.60 -4.08 7.05
CA GLU A 125 13.61 -4.80 5.78
C GLU A 125 14.82 -5.76 5.79
N TRP A 126 14.78 -6.81 4.97
CA TRP A 126 15.94 -7.68 4.74
C TRP A 126 16.25 -7.78 3.25
N LEU A 127 17.42 -8.32 2.94
CA LEU A 127 17.81 -8.65 1.58
C LEU A 127 17.49 -10.11 1.28
N GLN A 128 16.67 -10.36 0.27
CA GLN A 128 16.53 -11.68 -0.34
C GLN A 128 17.24 -11.65 -1.70
N GLY A 129 18.45 -12.22 -1.76
CA GLY A 129 19.35 -11.98 -2.89
C GLY A 129 19.74 -10.49 -2.96
N ASN A 130 19.43 -9.83 -4.07
CA ASN A 130 19.67 -8.40 -4.27
C ASN A 130 18.42 -7.53 -4.05
N GLU A 131 17.29 -8.12 -3.67
CA GLU A 131 16.02 -7.41 -3.50
C GLU A 131 15.76 -7.09 -2.03
N ARG A 132 15.29 -5.88 -1.76
CA ARG A 132 14.90 -5.43 -0.41
C ARG A 132 13.45 -5.78 -0.16
N ARG A 133 13.18 -6.53 0.90
CA ARG A 133 11.84 -7.02 1.25
C ARG A 133 11.48 -6.62 2.67
N GLY A 134 10.22 -6.21 2.86
CA GLY A 134 9.65 -5.90 4.17
C GLY A 134 8.43 -6.78 4.44
N TYR A 135 7.44 -6.76 3.57
CA TYR A 135 6.20 -7.52 3.74
C TYR A 135 5.56 -7.79 2.39
N MET A 136 4.51 -8.62 2.37
CA MET A 136 3.73 -8.89 1.17
C MET A 136 2.36 -8.24 1.28
N LEU A 137 1.99 -7.43 0.29
CA LEU A 137 0.71 -6.74 0.24
C LEU A 137 -0.24 -7.47 -0.72
N SER A 138 -1.45 -7.80 -0.25
CA SER A 138 -2.51 -8.43 -1.06
C SER A 138 -3.49 -7.38 -1.56
N SER A 139 -3.95 -6.52 -0.65
CA SER A 139 -4.85 -5.43 -0.99
C SER A 139 -4.67 -4.26 -0.04
N ALA A 140 -4.99 -3.06 -0.52
CA ALA A 140 -5.05 -1.87 0.30
C ALA A 140 -5.98 -0.84 -0.32
N GLY A 141 -6.66 -0.07 0.52
CA GLY A 141 -7.51 1.00 0.04
C GLY A 141 -8.50 1.50 1.08
N PHE A 142 -9.45 2.27 0.60
CA PHE A 142 -10.53 2.84 1.39
C PHE A 142 -11.81 2.03 1.20
N THR A 143 -12.57 1.89 2.27
CA THR A 143 -13.85 1.18 2.33
C THR A 143 -14.87 2.06 3.06
N LEU A 144 -16.16 1.88 2.76
CA LEU A 144 -17.27 2.54 3.45
C LEU A 144 -17.79 1.69 4.62
#